data_AF-A0A1V4PJA0-F1
#
_entry.id   AF-A0A1V4PJA0-F1
#
_cell.length_a   1.000
_cell.length_b   1.000
_cell.length_c   1.000
_cell.angle_alpha   90.00
_cell.angle_beta   90.00
_cell.angle_gamma   90.00
#
_symmetry.space_group_name_H-M   'P 1'
#
loop_
_entity.id
_entity.type
_entity.pdbx_description
1 polymer ?
#
loop_
_entity_poly.entity_id
_entity_poly.type
_entity_poly.pdbx_seq_one_letter_code
_entity_poly.pdbx_strand_id
1 'polypeptide(L)' 'TTPGSRLLFPELSEPTASVVASEVPRAHTAGLTMPRRKTTRAQDRASRTQRERDLNEDYLRRNDGSVS' A
#
# COMPACT_ATOMS: atom_id res chain seq x y z
N THR A 1 1.12 -23.93 -30.21
CA THR A 1 -0.14 -24.64 -29.86
C THR A 1 -1.30 -23.75 -30.23
N THR A 2 -2.24 -24.24 -31.04
CA THR A 2 -3.41 -23.48 -31.51
C THR A 2 -4.64 -23.91 -30.70
N PRO A 3 -5.46 -22.99 -30.17
CA PRO A 3 -6.60 -23.37 -29.33
C PRO A 3 -7.68 -24.09 -30.14
N GLY A 4 -8.28 -25.14 -29.55
CA GLY A 4 -9.31 -25.96 -30.20
C GLY A 4 -10.62 -25.23 -30.52
N SER A 5 -10.85 -24.05 -29.92
CA SER A 5 -11.99 -23.19 -30.19
C SER A 5 -11.88 -22.39 -31.49
N ARG A 6 -10.80 -22.53 -32.26
CA ARG A 6 -10.57 -21.76 -33.51
C ARG A 6 -11.72 -21.87 -34.52
N LEU A 7 -12.38 -23.02 -34.61
CA LEU A 7 -13.50 -23.24 -35.53
C LEU A 7 -14.81 -22.56 -35.12
N LEU A 8 -14.89 -22.04 -33.89
CA LEU A 8 -16.08 -21.40 -33.34
C LEU A 8 -16.15 -19.90 -33.63
N PHE A 9 -15.08 -19.33 -34.18
CA PHE A 9 -15.00 -17.91 -34.52
C PHE A 9 -14.75 -17.76 -36.02
N PRO A 10 -15.50 -16.90 -36.72
CA PRO A 10 -15.18 -16.58 -38.10
C PRO A 10 -13.79 -15.92 -38.18
N GLU A 11 -13.11 -16.11 -39.31
CA GLU A 11 -11.85 -15.41 -39.55
C GLU A 11 -12.13 -13.90 -39.59
N LEU A 12 -11.30 -13.12 -38.87
CA LEU A 12 -11.42 -11.67 -38.85
C LEU A 12 -11.14 -11.13 -40.26
N SER A 13 -12.00 -10.24 -40.76
CA SER A 13 -11.84 -9.61 -42.07
C SER A 13 -10.58 -8.74 -42.11
N GLU A 14 -10.03 -8.54 -43.30
CA GLU A 14 -8.92 -7.61 -43.50
C GLU A 14 -9.32 -6.21 -43.00
N PRO A 15 -8.48 -5.55 -42.19
CA PRO A 15 -8.77 -4.22 -41.68
C PRO A 15 -8.85 -3.24 -42.85
N THR A 16 -10.02 -2.62 -43.03
CA THR A 16 -10.32 -1.70 -44.14
C THR A 16 -9.53 -0.39 -44.06
N ALA A 17 -8.91 -0.09 -42.93
CA ALA A 17 -8.14 1.12 -42.71
C ALA A 17 -6.85 0.84 -41.93
N SER A 18 -5.82 1.63 -42.21
CA SER A 18 -4.61 1.65 -41.40
C SER A 18 -4.95 2.13 -39.99
N VAL A 19 -4.66 1.29 -38.99
CA VAL A 19 -4.79 1.67 -37.58
C VAL A 19 -3.55 2.45 -37.20
N VAL A 20 -3.70 3.76 -37.01
CA VAL A 20 -2.66 4.60 -36.41
C VAL A 20 -2.76 4.44 -34.90
N ALA A 21 -1.79 3.75 -34.30
CA ALA A 21 -1.67 3.69 -32.85
C ALA A 21 -1.36 5.10 -32.33
N SER A 22 -2.35 5.75 -31.71
CA SER A 22 -2.10 6.98 -30.97
C SER A 22 -1.29 6.66 -29.73
N GLU A 23 -0.27 7.48 -29.44
CA GLU A 23 0.41 7.38 -28.15
C GLU A 23 -0.61 7.59 -27.03
N VAL A 24 -0.61 6.66 -26.07
CA VAL A 24 -1.42 6.80 -24.85
C VAL A 24 -0.77 7.91 -24.02
N PRO A 25 -1.51 8.97 -23.64
CA PRO A 25 -0.96 9.99 -22.78
C PRO A 25 -0.39 9.38 -21.50
N ARG A 26 0.85 9.74 -21.16
CA ARG A 26 1.49 9.25 -19.95
C ARG A 26 0.66 9.69 -18.75
N ALA A 27 0.16 8.73 -17.97
CA ALA A 27 -0.66 9.03 -16.81
C ALA A 27 0.07 9.99 -15.86
N HIS A 28 -0.58 11.11 -15.53
CA HIS A 28 -0.07 12.11 -14.59
C HIS A 28 -0.23 11.63 -13.13
N THR A 29 0.25 10.43 -12.81
CA THR A 29 0.17 9.82 -11.48
C THR A 29 1.44 10.04 -10.66
N ALA A 30 2.38 10.84 -11.17
CA ALA A 30 3.61 11.20 -10.47
C ALA A 30 3.27 11.81 -9.10
N GLY A 31 3.74 11.16 -8.03
CA GLY A 31 3.51 11.60 -6.65
C GLY A 31 2.18 11.15 -6.02
N LEU A 32 1.26 10.54 -6.77
CA LEU A 32 0.00 10.02 -6.25
C LEU A 32 0.18 8.58 -5.72
N THR A 33 1.03 8.42 -4.71
CA THR A 33 1.32 7.12 -4.11
C THR A 33 0.86 7.08 -2.66
N MET A 34 0.28 5.94 -2.27
CA MET A 34 -0.04 5.68 -0.87
C MET A 34 1.24 5.69 -0.03
N PRO A 35 1.25 6.38 1.13
CA PRO A 35 2.43 6.44 1.97
C PRO A 35 2.84 5.04 2.45
N ARG A 36 4.15 4.77 2.42
CA ARG A 36 4.70 3.53 2.95
C ARG A 36 4.77 3.60 4.48
N ARG A 37 4.49 2.46 5.13
CA ARG A 37 4.70 2.32 6.57
C ARG A 37 6.18 2.53 6.90
N LYS A 38 6.44 3.38 7.90
CA LYS A 38 7.79 3.62 8.43
C LYS A 38 8.18 2.62 9.53
N THR A 39 7.19 1.99 10.14
CA THR A 39 7.35 1.08 11.28
C THR A 39 6.50 -0.18 11.12
N THR A 40 6.96 -1.26 11.74
CA THR A 40 6.22 -2.52 11.81
C THR A 40 5.21 -2.49 12.96
N ARG A 41 4.20 -3.37 12.90
CA ARG A 41 3.26 -3.57 14.01
C ARG A 41 3.95 -3.95 15.32
N ALA A 42 5.06 -4.70 15.25
CA ALA A 42 5.82 -5.09 16.44
C ALA A 42 6.51 -3.88 17.08
N GLN A 43 7.12 -3.01 16.27
CA GLN A 43 7.73 -1.76 16.73
C GLN A 43 6.68 -0.84 17.37
N ASP A 44 5.53 -0.65 16.72
CA ASP A 44 4.45 0.19 17.27
C ASP A 44 3.95 -0.32 18.64
N ARG A 45 3.85 -1.66 18.81
CA ARG A 45 3.48 -2.26 20.10
C ARG A 45 4.55 -2.02 21.16
N ALA A 46 5.82 -2.26 20.83
CA ALA A 46 6.93 -2.03 21.76
C ALA A 46 6.98 -0.56 22.22
N SER A 47 6.84 0.39 21.28
CA SER A 47 6.80 1.83 21.61
C SER A 47 5.62 2.20 22.49
N ARG A 48 4.44 1.59 22.29
CA ARG A 48 3.27 1.81 23.15
C ARG A 48 3.54 1.32 24.58
N THR A 49 4.02 0.08 24.73
CA THR A 49 4.33 -0.49 26.05
C THR A 49 5.41 0.31 26.78
N GLN A 50 6.46 0.74 26.07
CA GLN A 50 7.51 1.53 26.71
C GLN A 50 6.96 2.88 27.22
N ARG A 51 6.17 3.57 26.40
CA ARG A 51 5.55 4.84 26.80
C ARG A 51 4.66 4.69 28.03
N GLU A 52 3.93 3.58 28.13
CA GLU A 52 3.10 3.29 29.29
C GLU A 52 3.93 3.04 30.55
N ARG A 53 5.07 2.34 30.43
CA ARG A 53 6.01 2.17 31.54
C ARG A 53 6.59 3.50 32.00
N ASP A 54 7.02 4.35 31.08
CA ASP A 54 7.58 5.67 31.40
C ASP A 54 6.54 6.52 32.18
N LEU A 55 5.27 6.51 31.73
CA LEU A 55 4.19 7.21 32.42
C LEU A 55 3.92 6.65 33.83
N ASN A 56 4.01 5.34 34.00
CA ASN A 56 3.83 4.69 35.29
C ASN A 56 5.00 4.99 36.24
N GLU A 57 6.23 5.01 35.74
CA GLU A 57 7.41 5.43 36.51
C GLU A 57 7.29 6.88 36.97
N ASP A 58 6.85 7.78 36.08
CA ASP A 58 6.57 9.19 36.43
C ASP A 58 5.43 9.31 37.43
N TYR A 59 4.40 8.48 37.33
CA TYR A 59 3.33 8.42 38.33
C TYR A 59 3.87 7.98 39.69
N LEU A 60 4.66 6.91 39.75
CA LEU A 60 5.25 6.41 40.99
C LEU A 60 6.17 7.46 41.63
N ARG A 61 7.05 8.12 40.85
CA ARG A 61 7.93 9.21 41.31
C ARG A 61 7.18 10.44 41.84
N ARG A 62 5.92 10.63 41.47
CA ARG A 62 5.11 11.72 41.99
C ARG A 62 4.37 11.34 43.28
N ASN A 63 4.12 10.05 43.49
CA ASN A 63 3.32 9.53 44.61
C ASN A 63 4.18 8.88 45.72
N ASP A 64 5.44 8.57 45.46
CA ASP A 64 6.41 8.10 46.46
C ASP A 64 6.80 9.18 47.49
N GLY A 65 6.59 10.46 47.17
CA GLY A 65 6.75 11.59 48.10
C GLY A 65 5.53 11.90 48.99
N SER A 66 4.39 11.22 48.82
CA SER A 66 3.15 11.49 49.57
C SER A 66 2.85 10.48 50.69
N VAL A 67 3.72 9.49 50.90
CA VAL A 67 3.61 8.51 51.99
C VAL A 67 4.83 8.67 52.90
N SER A 68 4.84 9.74 53.69
CA SER A 68 5.70 9.94 54.87
C SER A 68 4.98 10.85 55.85
#